data_AF-A0A3D1GRX4-F1
#
_entry.id   AF-A0A3D1GRX4-F1
#
_cell.length_a   1.000
_cell.length_b   1.000
_cell.length_c   1.000
_cell.angle_alpha   90.00
_cell.angle_beta   90.00
_cell.angle_gamma   90.00
#
_symmetry.space_group_name_H-M   'P 1'
#
loop_
_entity.id
_entity.type
_entity.pdbx_description
1 polymer ?
#
loop_
_entity_poly.entity_id
_entity_poly.type
_entity_poly.pdbx_seq_one_letter_code
_entity_poly.pdbx_strand_id
1 'polypeptide(L)'
;MTESPDNHFAAPLYDYVSEIITELQPLGIQASTKPSLQFLSLNASRQKEALNAAWEETDFKSSKWIVPANRMKAGKEHEVLLI
;
A
#
# COMPACT_ATOMS: atom_id res chain seq x y z
N MET A 1 3.44 -26.85 12.18
CA MET A 1 2.37 -26.26 11.35
C MET A 1 1.17 -26.02 12.26
N THR A 2 0.98 -24.80 12.74
CA THR A 2 -0.28 -24.39 13.39
C THR A 2 -0.88 -23.35 12.46
N GLU A 3 -1.81 -23.78 11.61
CA GLU A 3 -2.64 -22.85 10.85
C GLU A 3 -3.47 -22.05 11.85
N SER A 4 -3.19 -20.76 11.94
CA SER A 4 -4.05 -19.82 12.65
C SER A 4 -5.40 -19.77 11.91
N PRO A 5 -6.55 -19.71 12.61
CA PRO A 5 -7.85 -19.61 11.95
C PRO A 5 -7.91 -18.33 11.11
N ASP A 6 -8.57 -18.37 9.95
CA ASP A 6 -8.77 -17.27 9.01
C ASP A 6 -9.49 -16.06 9.68
N ASN A 7 -8.74 -15.30 10.48
CA ASN A 7 -9.25 -14.17 11.23
C ASN A 7 -9.04 -12.90 10.39
N HIS A 8 -9.81 -12.79 9.31
CA HIS A 8 -9.84 -11.58 8.49
C HIS A 8 -10.52 -10.47 9.27
N PHE A 9 -9.82 -9.36 9.48
CA PHE A 9 -10.42 -8.15 10.03
C PHE A 9 -11.39 -7.55 9.01
N ALA A 10 -12.56 -7.10 9.48
CA ALA A 10 -13.46 -6.33 8.65
C ALA A 10 -12.75 -5.08 8.13
N ALA A 11 -12.91 -4.79 6.85
CA ALA A 11 -12.38 -3.57 6.28
C ALA A 11 -13.11 -2.36 6.90
N PRO A 12 -12.39 -1.26 7.22
CA PRO A 12 -13.03 -0.04 7.68
C PRO A 12 -13.91 0.56 6.57
N LEU A 13 -14.94 1.33 6.96
CA LEU A 13 -15.65 2.18 6.00
C LEU A 13 -14.69 3.21 5.42
N TYR A 14 -14.93 3.61 4.17
CA TYR A 14 -14.09 4.57 3.45
C TYR A 14 -13.88 5.87 4.23
N ASP A 15 -14.91 6.36 4.93
CA ASP A 15 -14.86 7.60 5.71
C ASP A 15 -13.78 7.58 6.80
N TYR A 16 -13.50 6.40 7.38
CA TYR A 16 -12.47 6.21 8.40
C TYR A 16 -11.05 6.29 7.86
N VAL A 17 -10.83 6.20 6.54
CA VAL A 17 -9.47 6.23 5.97
C VAL A 17 -8.80 7.57 6.30
N SER A 18 -9.52 8.68 6.19
CA SER A 18 -8.99 10.02 6.50
C SER A 18 -8.63 10.19 7.98
N GLU A 19 -9.43 9.60 8.86
CA GLU A 19 -9.21 9.60 10.31
C GLU A 19 -7.96 8.78 10.65
N ILE A 20 -7.82 7.57 10.11
CA ILE A 20 -6.64 6.72 10.29
C ILE A 20 -5.36 7.46 9.87
N ILE A 21 -5.35 8.11 8.71
CA ILE A 21 -4.18 8.84 8.23
C ILE A 21 -3.82 9.99 9.18
N THR A 22 -4.83 10.70 9.72
CA THR A 22 -4.65 11.79 10.67
C THR A 22 -4.11 11.29 12.01
N GLU A 23 -4.63 10.18 12.51
CA GLU A 23 -4.17 9.54 13.75
C GLU A 23 -2.75 8.97 13.63
N LEU A 24 -2.33 8.54 12.43
CA LEU A 24 -0.96 8.05 12.18
C LEU A 24 0.10 9.17 12.23
N GLN A 25 -0.26 10.43 12.00
CA GLN A 25 0.70 11.55 11.94
C GLN A 25 1.47 11.77 13.26
N PRO A 26 0.84 11.89 14.44
CA PRO A 26 1.56 12.14 15.69
C PRO A 26 2.33 10.93 16.23
N LEU A 27 2.10 9.72 15.71
CA LEU A 27 2.70 8.50 16.28
C LEU A 27 4.21 8.43 16.02
N GLY A 28 4.96 8.07 17.06
CA GLY A 28 6.42 7.84 17.02
C GLY A 28 6.80 6.48 16.44
N ILE A 29 6.33 6.16 15.23
CA ILE A 29 6.64 4.93 14.50
C ILE A 29 7.90 5.08 13.64
N GLN A 30 8.50 3.95 13.26
CA GLN A 30 9.70 3.93 12.41
C GLN A 30 9.49 4.74 11.12
N ALA A 31 10.57 5.40 10.67
CA ALA A 31 10.54 6.37 9.58
C ALA A 31 10.01 5.80 8.25
N SER A 32 10.17 4.49 8.00
CA SER A 32 9.63 3.81 6.83
C SER A 32 8.19 3.32 7.04
N THR A 33 7.84 2.87 8.23
CA THR A 33 6.53 2.25 8.51
C THR A 33 5.37 3.22 8.33
N LYS A 34 5.51 4.46 8.83
CA LYS A 34 4.46 5.48 8.71
C LYS A 34 4.10 5.79 7.25
N PRO A 35 5.04 6.20 6.37
CA PRO A 35 4.72 6.48 4.98
C PRO A 35 4.27 5.24 4.22
N SER A 36 4.79 4.04 4.54
CA SER A 36 4.31 2.80 3.92
C SER A 36 2.84 2.49 4.25
N LEU A 37 2.41 2.68 5.49
CA LEU A 37 1.01 2.48 5.89
C LEU A 37 0.08 3.48 5.20
N GLN A 38 0.50 4.74 5.10
CA GLN A 38 -0.25 5.78 4.39
C GLN A 38 -0.36 5.46 2.91
N PHE A 39 0.76 5.07 2.29
CA PHE A 39 0.80 4.67 0.90
C PHE A 39 -0.16 3.50 0.61
N LEU A 40 -0.12 2.44 1.42
CA LEU A 40 -0.99 1.28 1.26
C LEU A 40 -2.48 1.64 1.42
N SER A 41 -2.79 2.51 2.38
CA SER A 41 -4.16 2.90 2.68
C SER A 41 -4.75 3.82 1.60
N LEU A 42 -3.97 4.79 1.09
CA LEU A 42 -4.42 5.75 0.08
C LEU A 42 -4.49 5.15 -1.33
N ASN A 43 -3.55 4.27 -1.66
CA ASN A 43 -3.43 3.70 -3.01
C ASN A 43 -4.07 2.30 -3.13
N ALA A 44 -4.69 1.79 -2.06
CA ALA A 44 -5.25 0.43 -1.98
C ALA A 44 -4.29 -0.67 -2.50
N SER A 45 -2.99 -0.45 -2.35
CA SER A 45 -1.94 -1.31 -2.89
C SER A 45 -1.68 -2.51 -1.97
N ARG A 46 -1.20 -3.63 -2.51
CA ARG A 46 -0.87 -4.78 -1.66
C ARG A 46 0.46 -4.55 -0.95
N GLN A 47 0.55 -5.01 0.30
CA GLN A 47 1.79 -4.92 1.11
C GLN A 47 3.02 -5.45 0.36
N LYS A 48 2.91 -6.62 -0.30
CA LYS A 48 4.03 -7.22 -1.05
C LYS A 48 4.42 -6.43 -2.32
N GLU A 49 3.48 -5.68 -2.90
CA GLU A 49 3.77 -4.84 -4.07
C GLU A 49 4.61 -3.64 -3.61
N ALA A 50 4.18 -2.94 -2.54
CA ALA A 50 4.90 -1.78 -2.00
C ALA A 50 6.28 -2.15 -1.41
N LEU A 51 6.39 -3.29 -0.72
CA LEU A 51 7.66 -3.72 -0.10
C LEU A 51 8.77 -4.04 -1.12
N ASN A 52 8.39 -4.50 -2.32
CA ASN A 52 9.35 -4.85 -3.37
C ASN A 52 9.35 -3.80 -4.50
N ALA A 53 8.79 -2.62 -4.25
CA ALA A 53 8.77 -1.53 -5.22
C ALA A 53 10.21 -1.05 -5.48
N ALA A 54 10.51 -0.81 -6.75
CA ALA A 54 11.79 -0.24 -7.16
C ALA A 54 11.56 1.23 -7.59
N TRP A 55 12.57 2.09 -7.42
CA TRP A 55 12.42 3.52 -7.75
C TRP A 55 12.20 3.75 -9.24
N GLU A 56 12.70 2.84 -10.08
CA GLU A 56 12.54 2.85 -11.54
C GLU A 56 11.10 2.58 -11.98
N GLU A 57 10.27 1.99 -11.11
CA GLU A 57 8.84 1.74 -11.37
C GLU A 57 7.97 2.98 -11.15
N THR A 58 8.54 4.06 -10.57
CA THR A 58 7.80 5.26 -10.15
C THR A 58 8.13 6.44 -11.06
N ASP A 59 7.11 7.00 -11.71
CA ASP A 59 7.18 8.27 -12.43
C ASP A 59 6.55 9.39 -11.59
N PHE A 60 7.40 10.14 -10.89
CA PHE A 60 6.98 11.30 -10.11
C PHE A 60 6.44 12.45 -10.97
N LYS A 61 6.79 12.52 -12.26
CA LYS A 61 6.30 13.58 -13.15
C LYS A 61 4.84 13.34 -13.54
N SER A 62 4.49 12.09 -13.80
CA SER A 62 3.09 11.72 -14.08
C SER A 62 2.31 11.27 -12.84
N SER A 63 2.95 11.22 -11.67
CA SER A 63 2.37 10.72 -10.41
C SER A 63 1.83 9.29 -10.56
N LYS A 64 2.67 8.42 -11.14
CA LYS A 64 2.31 7.02 -11.42
C LYS A 64 3.34 6.07 -10.84
N TRP A 65 2.86 4.93 -10.37
CA TRP A 65 3.68 3.78 -10.04
C TRP A 65 3.18 2.58 -10.82
N ILE A 66 4.07 1.91 -11.55
CA ILE A 66 3.73 0.79 -12.43
C ILE A 66 4.39 -0.49 -11.90
N VAL A 67 3.58 -1.39 -11.35
CA VAL A 67 4.06 -2.72 -10.95
C VAL A 67 4.16 -3.59 -12.19
N PRO A 68 5.35 -4.14 -12.51
CA PRO A 68 5.56 -4.89 -13.74
C PRO A 68 4.79 -6.21 -13.75
N ALA A 69 4.39 -6.64 -14.94
CA ALA A 69 3.58 -7.84 -15.17
C ALA A 69 4.18 -9.12 -14.57
N ASN A 70 5.51 -9.22 -14.51
CA ASN A 70 6.22 -10.38 -13.95
C ASN A 70 6.02 -10.55 -12.43
N ARG A 71 5.63 -9.49 -11.71
CA ARG A 71 5.33 -9.51 -10.28
C ARG A 71 3.83 -9.69 -9.99
N MET A 72 2.99 -9.54 -11.00
CA MET A 72 1.54 -9.62 -10.88
C MET A 72 1.03 -11.02 -11.19
N LYS A 73 0.15 -11.56 -10.32
CA LYS A 73 -0.46 -12.88 -10.51
C LYS A 73 -1.24 -13.01 -11.83
N ALA A 74 -1.78 -11.90 -12.33
CA ALA A 74 -2.53 -11.84 -13.59
C ALA A 74 -1.66 -11.69 -14.84
N GLY A 75 -0.33 -11.56 -14.70
CA GLY A 75 0.59 -11.37 -15.83
C GLY A 75 0.37 -10.07 -16.61
N LYS A 76 -0.23 -9.06 -15.97
CA LYS A 76 -0.47 -7.73 -16.54
C LYS A 76 0.11 -6.67 -15.62
N GLU A 77 0.57 -5.57 -16.20
CA GLU A 77 1.03 -4.42 -15.43
C GLU A 77 -0.11 -3.84 -14.58
N HIS A 78 0.24 -3.40 -13.38
CA HIS A 78 -0.68 -2.71 -12.49
C HIS A 78 -0.23 -1.27 -12.37
N GLU A 79 -1.02 -0.35 -12.93
CA GLU A 79 -0.81 1.08 -12.80
C GLU A 79 -1.56 1.62 -11.58
N VAL A 80 -0.83 2.32 -10.71
CA VAL A 80 -1.34 2.95 -9.49
C VAL A 80 -1.09 4.45 -9.59
N LEU A 81 -2.14 5.25 -9.42
CA LEU A 81 -2.05 6.70 -9.37
C LEU A 81 -1.61 7.14 -7.98
N LEU A 82 -0.56 7.94 -7.91
CA LEU A 82 -0.05 8.50 -6.66
C LEU A 82 -0.83 9.78 -6.33
N ILE A 83 -1.45 9.80 -5.15
CA ILE A 83 -2.27 10.90 -4.61
C ILE A 83 -1.58 11.52 -3.40
#